data_AF-A0A0S9SHI1-F1
#
_entry.id   AF-A0A0S9SHI1-F1
#
_cell.length_a   1.000
_cell.length_b   1.000
_cell.length_c   1.000
_cell.angle_alpha   90.00
_cell.angle_beta   90.00
_cell.angle_gamma   90.00
#
_symmetry.space_group_name_H-M   'P 1'
#
loop_
_entity.id
_entity.type
_entity.pdbx_description
1 polymer ?
#
loop_
_entity_poly.entity_id
_entity_poly.type
_entity_poly.pdbx_seq_one_letter_code
_entity_poly.pdbx_strand_id
1 'polypeptide(L)'
;MPSSLRRSPAPDGEPASPVLWTLLLGTALIALAAAPKRPARTGPVGAPDHPSQESPSNDQISKNSPSKDQGARSHSGAAAEHIAATEVARGRAAQSPADITASGWKDILTRVYLEFMADRVLSVAAGVTFYSLLSLFPAVAALVSCYGLVADVGSINGHLASMQGVLPSGAIEIIGDQVKRIAAKGSGSLGLTFFTSLLLSLWSANAAMKAMFDALNIVYEEEEKRSFIMLNLRSLTFTIGALIFTILALTGIVVLPVVFTFVGLSDTAWLIALLRWPALLVVVLGGLSLLYRYGPSRERPRWRWVGVGGAVAGLLWLAASILFSWYVSSFGNYNETYGSLGAAIGFMTWIWISSTIVLLGGEINAEMEHQTARDTTTGPERPMGARRARMADTLGAVA
;
A
#
# COMPACT_ATOMS: atom_id res chain seq x y z
N MET A 1 48.37 -46.95 -39.18
CA MET A 1 47.37 -47.28 -38.14
C MET A 1 46.82 -45.97 -37.59
N PRO A 2 45.51 -45.71 -37.69
CA PRO A 2 44.93 -44.39 -37.45
C PRO A 2 44.46 -44.19 -35.99
N SER A 3 44.39 -42.92 -35.66
CA SER A 3 44.01 -42.28 -34.40
C SER A 3 42.55 -42.54 -33.98
N SER A 4 42.35 -42.97 -32.73
CA SER A 4 41.02 -43.05 -32.11
C SER A 4 40.55 -41.67 -31.66
N LEU A 5 39.55 -41.14 -32.38
CA LEU A 5 38.81 -39.90 -32.12
C LEU A 5 38.07 -39.94 -30.78
N ARG A 6 38.40 -39.01 -29.89
CA ARG A 6 37.65 -38.71 -28.65
C ARG A 6 36.47 -37.80 -29.04
N ARG A 7 35.23 -38.27 -28.88
CA ARG A 7 34.01 -37.47 -29.15
C ARG A 7 33.91 -36.32 -28.13
N SER A 8 33.73 -35.10 -28.62
CA SER A 8 33.32 -33.94 -27.82
C SER A 8 31.87 -34.11 -27.34
N PRO A 9 31.52 -33.70 -26.11
CA PRO A 9 30.13 -33.62 -25.69
C PRO A 9 29.42 -32.47 -26.41
N ALA A 10 28.12 -32.66 -26.66
CA ALA A 10 27.23 -31.68 -27.28
C ALA A 10 27.08 -30.42 -26.40
N PRO A 11 26.78 -29.25 -26.98
CA PRO A 11 26.54 -28.05 -26.20
C PRO A 11 25.21 -28.20 -25.45
N ASP A 12 25.29 -28.14 -24.12
CA ASP A 12 24.12 -28.02 -23.26
C ASP A 12 23.37 -26.74 -23.66
N GLY A 13 22.05 -26.86 -23.84
CA GLY A 13 21.19 -25.72 -24.17
C GLY A 13 21.32 -24.65 -23.10
N GLU A 14 21.87 -23.49 -23.46
CA GLU A 14 21.98 -22.34 -22.57
C GLU A 14 20.57 -21.96 -22.06
N PRO A 15 20.37 -21.77 -20.76
CA PRO A 15 19.16 -21.11 -20.27
C PRO A 15 19.15 -19.68 -20.84
N ALA A 16 18.02 -19.26 -21.41
CA ALA A 16 17.83 -17.91 -21.95
C ALA A 16 18.42 -16.87 -20.98
N SER A 17 19.39 -16.09 -21.46
CA SER A 17 20.22 -15.26 -20.59
C SER A 17 19.36 -14.29 -19.76
N PRO A 18 19.69 -14.05 -18.48
CA PRO A 18 19.02 -13.05 -17.64
C PRO A 18 18.98 -11.65 -18.24
N VAL A 19 19.89 -11.39 -19.19
CA VAL A 19 20.02 -10.16 -19.98
C VAL A 19 18.80 -9.92 -20.88
N LEU A 20 18.23 -10.98 -21.46
CA LEU A 20 17.04 -10.88 -22.31
C LEU A 20 15.80 -10.47 -21.51
N TRP A 21 15.64 -11.00 -20.29
CA TRP A 21 14.54 -10.64 -19.40
C TRP A 21 14.71 -9.26 -18.75
N THR A 22 15.93 -8.85 -18.42
CA THR A 22 16.20 -7.48 -17.92
C THR A 22 16.02 -6.43 -19.01
N LEU A 23 16.36 -6.74 -20.26
CA LEU A 23 16.06 -5.86 -21.39
C LEU A 23 14.56 -5.81 -21.70
N LEU A 24 13.82 -6.91 -21.60
CA LEU A 24 12.36 -6.93 -21.77
C LEU A 24 11.63 -6.14 -20.68
N LEU A 25 12.03 -6.28 -19.41
CA LEU A 25 11.45 -5.52 -18.30
C LEU A 25 11.85 -4.04 -18.34
N GLY A 26 13.11 -3.74 -18.67
CA GLY A 26 13.60 -2.38 -18.83
C GLY A 26 12.94 -1.63 -19.99
N THR A 27 12.75 -2.29 -21.14
CA THR A 27 12.04 -1.71 -22.29
C THR A 27 10.54 -1.56 -22.05
N ALA A 28 9.90 -2.48 -21.31
CA ALA A 28 8.51 -2.32 -20.87
C ALA A 28 8.33 -1.12 -19.91
N LEU A 29 9.27 -0.90 -18.99
CA LEU A 29 9.27 0.25 -18.07
C LEU A 29 9.50 1.58 -18.80
N ILE A 30 10.41 1.61 -19.79
CA ILE A 30 10.66 2.81 -20.61
C ILE A 30 9.48 3.09 -21.55
N ALA A 31 8.87 2.07 -22.16
CA ALA A 31 7.70 2.23 -23.02
C ALA A 31 6.46 2.74 -22.25
N LEU A 32 6.31 2.36 -20.97
CA LEU A 32 5.24 2.85 -20.10
C LEU A 32 5.49 4.31 -19.66
N ALA A 33 6.75 4.70 -19.47
CA ALA A 33 7.14 6.07 -19.11
C ALA A 33 7.18 7.04 -20.32
N ALA A 34 7.39 6.53 -21.54
CA ALA A 34 7.52 7.31 -22.77
C ALA A 34 6.23 7.41 -23.60
N ALA A 35 5.09 6.95 -23.08
CA ALA A 35 3.80 7.10 -23.76
C ALA A 35 3.53 8.59 -24.06
N PRO A 36 3.22 8.96 -25.32
CA PRO A 36 3.18 10.36 -25.73
C PRO A 36 2.06 11.12 -25.02
N LYS A 37 2.42 12.19 -24.29
CA LYS A 37 1.45 13.17 -23.78
C LYS A 37 0.84 13.90 -24.98
N ARG A 38 -0.46 13.72 -25.21
CA ARG A 38 -1.20 14.47 -26.24
C ARG A 38 -1.14 15.97 -25.93
N PRO A 39 -0.85 16.85 -26.91
CA PRO A 39 -0.80 18.27 -26.68
C PRO A 39 -2.20 18.84 -26.41
N ALA A 40 -2.30 19.73 -25.43
CA ALA A 40 -3.51 20.48 -25.16
C ALA A 40 -3.79 21.42 -26.35
N ARG A 41 -4.94 21.26 -27.01
CA ARG A 41 -5.44 22.21 -28.00
C ARG A 41 -5.87 23.49 -27.29
N THR A 42 -5.12 24.57 -27.49
CA THR A 42 -5.55 25.94 -27.21
C THR A 42 -6.40 26.43 -28.39
N GLY A 43 -7.69 26.69 -28.15
CA GLY A 43 -8.53 27.43 -29.09
C GLY A 43 -8.31 28.94 -28.95
N PRO A 44 -8.47 29.75 -30.01
CA PRO A 44 -8.17 31.18 -29.94
C PRO A 44 -9.30 31.97 -29.28
N VAL A 45 -8.92 33.04 -28.57
CA VAL A 45 -9.77 33.99 -27.87
C VAL A 45 -10.02 35.23 -28.75
N GLY A 46 -11.29 35.54 -29.02
CA GLY A 46 -11.92 36.88 -28.92
C GLY A 46 -11.76 37.93 -30.04
N ALA A 47 -12.89 38.36 -30.60
CA ALA A 47 -13.21 39.76 -30.99
C ALA A 47 -14.77 39.94 -31.13
N PRO A 48 -15.33 41.17 -30.97
CA PRO A 48 -16.60 41.37 -30.23
C PRO A 48 -17.82 41.93 -31.01
N ASP A 49 -18.96 41.92 -30.28
CA ASP A 49 -20.17 42.78 -30.27
C ASP A 49 -21.19 42.81 -31.43
N HIS A 50 -22.45 42.46 -31.11
CA HIS A 50 -23.67 43.28 -31.32
C HIS A 50 -24.91 42.70 -30.56
N PRO A 51 -25.96 43.51 -30.27
CA PRO A 51 -26.78 43.36 -29.06
C PRO A 51 -28.18 42.74 -29.25
N SER A 52 -28.70 42.26 -28.11
CA SER A 52 -30.10 42.19 -27.65
C SER A 52 -31.16 41.47 -28.49
N GLN A 53 -31.67 40.34 -27.96
CA GLN A 53 -33.09 40.02 -27.91
C GLN A 53 -33.43 39.20 -26.64
N GLU A 54 -34.56 39.54 -26.02
CA GLU A 54 -35.05 39.09 -24.71
C GLU A 54 -35.75 37.72 -24.74
N SER A 55 -35.52 36.94 -23.66
CA SER A 55 -36.39 35.96 -22.97
C SER A 55 -36.77 34.61 -23.63
N PRO A 56 -37.07 33.54 -22.84
CA PRO A 56 -37.27 33.48 -21.39
C PRO A 56 -36.36 32.51 -20.61
N SER A 57 -36.35 32.72 -19.29
CA SER A 57 -35.81 31.90 -18.20
C SER A 57 -35.66 30.41 -18.50
N ASN A 58 -34.41 29.93 -18.54
CA ASN A 58 -34.09 28.50 -18.56
C ASN A 58 -33.22 28.14 -17.35
N ASP A 59 -33.82 28.20 -16.17
CA ASP A 59 -33.23 27.80 -14.88
C ASP A 59 -33.17 26.25 -14.70
N GLN A 60 -33.11 25.48 -15.79
CA GLN A 60 -33.13 24.01 -15.72
C GLN A 60 -32.06 23.29 -16.57
N ILE A 61 -31.03 23.99 -17.07
CA ILE A 61 -29.89 23.31 -17.72
C ILE A 61 -28.59 23.72 -17.02
N SER A 62 -28.47 23.33 -15.74
CA SER A 62 -27.20 23.37 -15.00
C SER A 62 -27.02 22.11 -14.16
N LYS A 63 -27.21 20.94 -14.77
CA LYS A 63 -26.76 19.64 -14.24
C LYS A 63 -26.44 18.72 -15.40
N ASN A 64 -25.23 18.86 -15.93
CA ASN A 64 -24.45 17.83 -16.63
C ASN A 64 -23.24 18.51 -17.25
N SER A 65 -22.31 18.94 -16.40
CA SER A 65 -20.92 19.01 -16.85
C SER A 65 -20.40 17.58 -16.81
N PRO A 66 -20.11 16.93 -17.94
CA PRO A 66 -19.40 15.66 -17.90
C PRO A 66 -18.03 15.95 -17.31
N SER A 67 -17.75 15.39 -16.13
CA SER A 67 -16.37 15.27 -15.65
C SER A 67 -15.58 14.60 -16.78
N LYS A 68 -14.42 15.15 -17.11
CA LYS A 68 -13.45 14.53 -18.03
C LYS A 68 -12.84 13.32 -17.30
N ASP A 69 -13.63 12.30 -17.04
CA ASP A 69 -13.17 11.10 -16.35
C ASP A 69 -12.43 10.21 -17.34
N GLN A 70 -11.14 10.05 -17.08
CA GLN A 70 -10.31 9.04 -17.74
C GLN A 70 -10.49 7.66 -17.08
N GLY A 71 -11.28 7.57 -16.01
CA GLY A 71 -11.66 6.34 -15.29
C GLY A 71 -12.82 5.57 -15.93
N ALA A 72 -13.20 4.46 -15.31
CA ALA A 72 -14.36 3.67 -15.70
C ALA A 72 -15.64 4.47 -15.50
N ARG A 73 -16.61 4.29 -16.41
CA ARG A 73 -17.88 5.02 -16.32
C ARG A 73 -18.67 4.53 -15.11
N SER A 74 -19.37 5.44 -14.44
CA SER A 74 -20.24 5.12 -13.31
C SER A 74 -21.67 5.64 -13.55
N HIS A 75 -22.63 5.01 -12.89
CA HIS A 75 -24.04 5.37 -12.92
C HIS A 75 -24.51 5.76 -11.53
N SER A 76 -25.36 6.78 -11.44
CA SER A 76 -25.90 7.29 -10.18
C SER A 76 -27.42 7.51 -10.25
N GLY A 77 -28.08 7.58 -9.10
CA GLY A 77 -29.51 7.83 -8.98
C GLY A 77 -30.37 6.83 -9.77
N ALA A 78 -31.39 7.33 -10.47
CA ALA A 78 -32.34 6.50 -11.22
C ALA A 78 -31.68 5.61 -12.30
N ALA A 79 -30.59 6.07 -12.91
CA ALA A 79 -29.85 5.28 -13.90
C ALA A 79 -29.18 4.05 -13.26
N ALA A 80 -28.62 4.22 -12.05
CA ALA A 80 -28.06 3.11 -11.29
C ALA A 80 -29.15 2.10 -10.89
N GLU A 81 -30.30 2.56 -10.42
CA GLU A 81 -31.43 1.69 -10.08
C GLU A 81 -31.93 0.88 -11.29
N HIS A 82 -32.04 1.53 -12.46
CA HIS A 82 -32.44 0.87 -13.70
C HIS A 82 -31.43 -0.21 -14.13
N ILE A 83 -30.14 0.09 -14.04
CA ILE A 83 -29.06 -0.86 -14.36
C ILE A 83 -29.04 -2.03 -13.38
N ALA A 84 -29.22 -1.76 -12.09
CA ALA A 84 -29.30 -2.80 -11.08
C ALA A 84 -30.45 -3.79 -11.35
N ALA A 85 -31.58 -3.29 -11.85
CA ALA A 85 -32.75 -4.10 -12.18
C ALA A 85 -32.60 -4.89 -13.49
N THR A 86 -31.85 -4.37 -14.47
CA THR A 86 -31.70 -4.99 -15.80
C THR A 86 -30.50 -5.93 -15.88
N GLU A 87 -29.41 -5.67 -15.16
CA GLU A 87 -28.16 -6.44 -15.21
C GLU A 87 -28.00 -7.48 -14.09
N VAL A 88 -29.09 -8.16 -13.70
CA VAL A 88 -29.11 -9.09 -12.56
C VAL A 88 -28.01 -10.17 -12.64
N ALA A 89 -27.71 -10.66 -13.84
CA ALA A 89 -26.70 -11.68 -14.09
C ALA A 89 -25.25 -11.27 -13.76
N ARG A 90 -25.00 -9.98 -13.49
CA ARG A 90 -23.67 -9.44 -13.16
C ARG A 90 -23.43 -9.27 -11.66
N GLY A 91 -24.34 -9.74 -10.80
CA GLY A 91 -24.18 -9.63 -9.35
C GLY A 91 -24.58 -8.27 -8.77
N ARG A 92 -25.43 -7.51 -9.46
CA ARG A 92 -25.90 -6.18 -9.00
C ARG A 92 -26.69 -6.21 -7.69
N ALA A 93 -27.16 -7.38 -7.26
CA ALA A 93 -27.87 -7.59 -5.99
C ALA A 93 -27.03 -8.34 -4.93
N ALA A 94 -25.72 -8.53 -5.15
CA ALA A 94 -24.84 -9.28 -4.25
C ALA A 94 -24.80 -8.67 -2.84
N GLN A 95 -24.96 -9.51 -1.81
CA GLN A 95 -24.86 -9.10 -0.39
C GLN A 95 -23.49 -9.41 0.22
N SER A 96 -22.70 -10.21 -0.48
CA SER A 96 -21.31 -10.53 -0.16
C SER A 96 -20.50 -10.70 -1.45
N PRO A 97 -19.16 -10.55 -1.39
CA PRO A 97 -18.31 -10.80 -2.56
C PRO A 97 -18.43 -12.20 -3.17
N ALA A 98 -18.82 -13.19 -2.37
CA ALA A 98 -19.02 -14.57 -2.83
C ALA A 98 -20.28 -14.71 -3.72
N ASP A 99 -21.23 -13.78 -3.63
CA ASP A 99 -22.46 -13.78 -4.43
C ASP A 99 -22.24 -13.13 -5.81
N ILE A 100 -21.05 -12.58 -6.08
CA ILE A 100 -20.72 -11.93 -7.35
C ILE A 100 -20.45 -13.01 -8.39
N THR A 101 -21.14 -12.93 -9.52
CA THR A 101 -21.01 -13.88 -10.64
C THR A 101 -19.67 -13.72 -11.36
N ALA A 102 -19.28 -14.72 -12.15
CA ALA A 102 -18.03 -14.66 -12.93
C ALA A 102 -17.99 -13.48 -13.91
N SER A 103 -19.13 -13.12 -14.52
CA SER A 103 -19.25 -11.91 -15.35
C SER A 103 -19.05 -10.63 -14.53
N GLY A 104 -19.60 -10.57 -13.31
CA GLY A 104 -19.38 -9.46 -12.40
C GLY A 104 -17.91 -9.32 -11.99
N TRP A 105 -17.22 -10.43 -11.71
CA TRP A 105 -15.78 -10.43 -11.44
C TRP A 105 -14.94 -9.98 -12.64
N LYS A 106 -15.33 -10.35 -13.86
CA LYS A 106 -14.68 -9.84 -15.08
C LYS A 106 -14.81 -8.33 -15.20
N ASP A 107 -16.00 -7.78 -14.90
CA ASP A 107 -16.23 -6.33 -14.91
C ASP A 107 -15.36 -5.65 -13.85
N ILE A 108 -15.36 -6.18 -12.62
CA ILE A 108 -14.54 -5.67 -11.51
C ILE A 108 -13.07 -5.62 -11.91
N LEU A 109 -12.50 -6.73 -12.41
CA LEU A 109 -11.08 -6.78 -12.77
C LEU A 109 -10.73 -5.81 -13.91
N THR A 110 -11.65 -5.62 -14.85
CA THR A 110 -11.45 -4.68 -15.96
C THR A 110 -11.51 -3.24 -15.45
N ARG A 111 -12.44 -2.91 -14.56
CA ARG A 111 -12.50 -1.58 -13.93
C ARG A 111 -11.30 -1.32 -13.03
N VAL A 112 -10.88 -2.29 -12.22
CA VAL A 112 -9.63 -2.19 -11.43
C VAL A 112 -8.45 -1.83 -12.33
N TYR A 113 -8.32 -2.43 -13.52
CA TYR A 113 -7.26 -2.07 -14.46
C TYR A 113 -7.41 -0.63 -15.00
N LEU A 114 -8.62 -0.21 -15.37
CA LEU A 114 -8.89 1.13 -15.88
C LEU A 114 -8.64 2.20 -14.81
N GLU A 115 -9.17 2.01 -13.61
CA GLU A 115 -9.02 2.96 -12.50
C GLU A 115 -7.58 3.00 -11.99
N PHE A 116 -6.89 1.87 -11.89
CA PHE A 116 -5.48 1.85 -11.54
C PHE A 116 -4.63 2.76 -12.45
N MET A 117 -4.99 2.83 -13.74
CA MET A 117 -4.34 3.71 -14.71
C MET A 117 -4.84 5.15 -14.60
N ALA A 118 -6.14 5.37 -14.45
CA ALA A 118 -6.75 6.69 -14.34
C ALA A 118 -6.30 7.45 -13.09
N ASP A 119 -6.26 6.77 -11.94
CA ASP A 119 -5.78 7.27 -10.66
C ASP A 119 -4.25 7.37 -10.60
N ARG A 120 -3.57 6.87 -11.63
CA ARG A 120 -2.11 6.84 -11.72
C ARG A 120 -1.50 6.22 -10.46
N VAL A 121 -2.01 5.07 -10.03
CA VAL A 121 -1.68 4.43 -8.75
C VAL A 121 -0.16 4.28 -8.55
N LEU A 122 0.60 4.00 -9.61
CA LEU A 122 2.07 3.96 -9.55
C LEU A 122 2.71 5.30 -9.15
N SER A 123 2.19 6.42 -9.65
CA SER A 123 2.65 7.78 -9.28
C SER A 123 2.25 8.12 -7.85
N VAL A 124 1.03 7.77 -7.45
CA VAL A 124 0.53 7.98 -6.08
C VAL A 124 1.36 7.17 -5.08
N ALA A 125 1.61 5.89 -5.38
CA ALA A 125 2.47 5.02 -4.57
C ALA A 125 3.91 5.55 -4.44
N ALA A 126 4.44 6.23 -5.47
CA ALA A 126 5.74 6.89 -5.37
C ALA A 126 5.72 8.06 -4.37
N GLY A 127 4.62 8.81 -4.30
CA GLY A 127 4.40 9.82 -3.24
C GLY A 127 4.37 9.19 -1.84
N VAL A 128 3.64 8.09 -1.65
CA VAL A 128 3.62 7.33 -0.39
C VAL A 128 5.02 6.86 -0.02
N THR A 129 5.80 6.39 -1.00
CA THR A 129 7.18 5.95 -0.82
C THR A 129 8.07 7.08 -0.33
N PHE A 130 8.00 8.25 -0.96
CA PHE A 130 8.76 9.43 -0.55
C PHE A 130 8.49 9.81 0.91
N TYR A 131 7.22 9.91 1.31
CA TYR A 131 6.86 10.22 2.70
C TYR A 131 7.24 9.09 3.67
N SER A 132 7.21 7.83 3.24
CA SER A 132 7.68 6.69 4.02
C SER A 132 9.17 6.77 4.32
N LEU A 133 9.99 7.16 3.34
CA LEU A 133 11.43 7.35 3.52
C LEU A 133 11.73 8.51 4.47
N LEU A 134 11.05 9.65 4.32
CA LEU A 134 11.19 10.79 5.25
C LEU A 134 10.79 10.41 6.69
N SER A 135 9.79 9.53 6.82
CA SER A 135 9.28 9.06 8.12
C SER A 135 10.18 7.99 8.75
N LEU A 136 11.17 7.45 8.04
CA LEU A 136 12.03 6.38 8.53
C LEU A 136 12.85 6.82 9.75
N PHE A 137 13.55 7.96 9.69
CA PHE A 137 14.36 8.43 10.81
C PHE A 137 13.54 8.73 12.06
N PRO A 138 12.40 9.47 11.98
CA PRO A 138 11.51 9.64 13.12
C PRO A 138 10.95 8.31 13.66
N ALA A 139 10.60 7.37 12.78
CA ALA A 139 10.09 6.06 13.20
C ALA A 139 11.15 5.26 13.96
N VAL A 140 12.40 5.23 13.48
CA VAL A 140 13.52 4.61 14.20
C VAL A 140 13.75 5.28 15.55
N ALA A 141 13.74 6.62 15.62
CA ALA A 141 13.86 7.35 16.89
C ALA A 141 12.72 7.00 17.87
N ALA A 142 11.49 6.87 17.38
CA ALA A 142 10.36 6.44 18.19
C ALA A 142 10.52 5.00 18.69
N LEU A 143 10.95 4.07 17.83
CA LEU A 143 11.21 2.67 18.19
C LEU A 143 12.28 2.57 19.30
N VAL A 144 13.41 3.25 19.12
CA VAL A 144 14.49 3.28 20.13
C VAL A 144 14.01 3.91 21.44
N SER A 145 13.23 5.01 21.36
CA SER A 145 12.66 5.64 22.55
C SER A 145 11.72 4.69 23.29
N CYS A 146 10.84 3.97 22.58
CA CYS A 146 9.97 2.96 23.18
C CYS A 146 10.77 1.82 23.83
N TYR A 147 11.88 1.39 23.21
CA TYR A 147 12.76 0.37 23.81
C TYR A 147 13.39 0.85 25.12
N GLY A 148 13.86 2.11 25.16
CA GLY A 148 14.43 2.73 26.37
C GLY A 148 13.45 2.87 27.55
N LEU A 149 12.13 2.70 27.34
CA LEU A 149 11.14 2.64 28.42
C LEU A 149 11.11 1.28 29.14
N VAL A 150 11.52 0.21 28.45
CA VAL A 150 11.39 -1.17 28.93
C VAL A 150 12.76 -1.77 29.29
N ALA A 151 13.84 -1.30 28.65
CA ALA A 151 15.19 -1.79 28.83
C ALA A 151 16.18 -0.65 29.05
N ASP A 152 17.24 -0.92 29.82
CA ASP A 152 18.28 0.06 30.11
C ASP A 152 19.02 0.45 28.82
N VAL A 153 19.18 1.75 28.56
CA VAL A 153 19.83 2.28 27.34
C VAL A 153 21.28 1.77 27.22
N GLY A 154 21.93 1.48 28.35
CA GLY A 154 23.26 0.85 28.38
C GLY A 154 23.30 -0.54 27.75
N SER A 155 22.20 -1.30 27.84
CA SER A 155 22.08 -2.65 27.25
C SER A 155 21.80 -2.65 25.74
N ILE A 156 21.31 -1.53 25.17
CA ILE A 156 21.04 -1.38 23.73
C ILE A 156 22.34 -1.57 22.93
N ASN A 157 23.44 -0.99 23.37
CA ASN A 157 24.73 -1.11 22.69
C ASN A 157 25.28 -2.55 22.72
N GLY A 158 25.05 -3.28 23.83
CA GLY A 158 25.40 -4.70 23.95
C GLY A 158 24.57 -5.58 23.00
N HIS A 159 23.28 -5.30 22.87
CA HIS A 159 22.40 -6.02 21.94
C HIS A 159 22.69 -5.66 20.47
N LEU A 160 22.97 -4.40 20.14
CA LEU A 160 23.42 -3.99 18.81
C LEU A 160 24.73 -4.68 18.41
N ALA A 161 25.68 -4.81 19.34
CA ALA A 161 26.92 -5.56 19.12
C ALA A 161 26.65 -7.04 18.83
N SER A 162 25.68 -7.66 19.53
CA SER A 162 25.26 -9.05 19.26
C SER A 162 24.57 -9.24 17.90
N MET A 163 24.07 -8.17 17.29
CA MET A 163 23.40 -8.18 15.98
C MET A 163 24.31 -7.83 14.80
N GLN A 164 25.62 -7.61 15.03
CA GLN A 164 26.61 -7.31 13.96
C GLN A 164 26.73 -8.41 12.89
N GLY A 165 26.32 -9.64 13.19
CA GLY A 165 26.26 -10.74 12.21
C GLY A 165 24.93 -10.87 11.45
N VAL A 166 23.91 -10.07 11.81
CA VAL A 166 22.55 -10.18 11.26
C VAL A 166 22.12 -8.90 10.54
N LEU A 167 22.56 -7.73 11.02
CA LEU A 167 22.23 -6.43 10.44
C LEU A 167 23.42 -5.86 9.64
N PRO A 168 23.19 -5.24 8.47
CA PRO A 168 24.23 -4.50 7.76
C PRO A 168 24.85 -3.41 8.64
N SER A 169 26.17 -3.20 8.51
CA SER A 169 26.92 -2.23 9.33
C SER A 169 26.32 -0.82 9.34
N GLY A 170 25.82 -0.35 8.19
CA GLY A 170 25.16 0.97 8.09
C GLY A 170 23.86 1.08 8.89
N ALA A 171 23.09 -0.01 9.07
CA ALA A 171 21.89 0.02 9.90
C ALA A 171 22.24 0.12 11.39
N ILE A 172 23.30 -0.57 11.81
CA ILE A 172 23.83 -0.54 13.18
C ILE A 172 24.36 0.85 13.51
N GLU A 173 25.05 1.51 12.57
CA GLU A 173 25.58 2.86 12.75
C GLU A 173 24.45 3.90 12.92
N ILE A 174 23.42 3.86 12.06
CA ILE A 174 22.25 4.74 12.16
C ILE A 174 21.53 4.56 13.50
N ILE A 175 21.28 3.31 13.91
CA ILE A 175 20.60 3.03 15.19
C ILE A 175 21.49 3.46 16.36
N GLY A 176 22.78 3.14 16.33
CA GLY A 176 23.75 3.50 17.36
C GLY A 176 23.87 5.01 17.56
N ASP A 177 23.87 5.80 16.48
CA ASP A 177 23.89 7.26 16.56
C ASP A 177 22.61 7.85 17.14
N GLN A 178 21.44 7.27 16.85
CA GLN A 178 20.20 7.68 17.50
C GLN A 178 20.20 7.33 19.00
N VAL A 179 20.66 6.14 19.37
CA VAL A 179 20.81 5.72 20.77
C VAL A 179 21.75 6.66 21.53
N LYS A 180 22.90 7.00 20.94
CA LYS A 180 23.84 7.99 21.52
C LYS A 180 23.19 9.37 21.68
N ARG A 181 22.45 9.86 20.69
CA ARG A 181 21.74 11.16 20.79
C ARG A 181 20.68 11.16 21.90
N ILE A 182 20.04 10.03 22.16
CA ILE A 182 19.07 9.88 23.26
C ILE A 182 19.80 9.80 24.61
N ALA A 183 20.86 9.00 24.71
CA ALA A 183 21.66 8.83 25.92
C ALA A 183 22.40 10.10 26.36
N ALA A 184 22.87 10.91 25.41
CA ALA A 184 23.60 12.16 25.66
C ALA A 184 22.76 13.27 26.33
N LYS A 185 21.43 13.12 26.39
CA LYS A 185 20.53 14.15 26.95
C LYS A 185 20.36 14.13 28.48
N GLY A 186 21.00 13.20 29.20
CA GLY A 186 21.17 13.26 30.67
C GLY A 186 19.94 12.92 31.53
N SER A 187 20.19 12.29 32.69
CA SER A 187 19.19 11.69 33.60
C SER A 187 18.31 12.65 34.42
N GLY A 188 18.50 13.97 34.32
CA GLY A 188 17.77 14.98 35.12
C GLY A 188 16.45 15.47 34.51
N SER A 189 16.22 15.30 33.20
CA SER A 189 14.99 15.71 32.49
C SER A 189 14.24 14.55 31.82
N LEU A 190 14.53 13.32 32.29
CA LEU A 190 14.21 12.05 31.65
C LEU A 190 12.71 11.84 31.37
N GLY A 191 11.81 12.54 32.06
CA GLY A 191 10.39 12.55 31.73
C GLY A 191 10.09 13.49 30.55
N LEU A 192 10.15 14.80 30.79
CA LEU A 192 9.62 15.80 29.85
C LEU A 192 10.37 15.82 28.51
N THR A 193 11.70 15.74 28.50
CA THR A 193 12.50 15.77 27.26
C THR A 193 12.34 14.49 26.44
N PHE A 194 12.19 13.35 27.11
CA PHE A 194 11.90 12.06 26.48
C PHE A 194 10.51 12.10 25.83
N PHE A 195 9.46 12.43 26.58
CA PHE A 195 8.09 12.44 26.06
C PHE A 195 7.92 13.44 24.92
N THR A 196 8.51 14.63 25.02
CA THR A 196 8.49 15.62 23.93
C THR A 196 9.22 15.13 22.68
N SER A 197 10.38 14.47 22.83
CA SER A 197 11.11 13.89 21.69
C SER A 197 10.34 12.74 21.05
N LEU A 198 9.75 11.85 21.85
CA LEU A 198 8.91 10.75 21.38
C LEU A 198 7.67 11.28 20.64
N LEU A 199 6.97 12.26 21.20
CA LEU A 199 5.81 12.88 20.55
C LEU A 199 6.19 13.55 19.23
N LEU A 200 7.33 14.25 19.18
CA LEU A 200 7.83 14.86 17.95
C LEU A 200 8.18 13.79 16.90
N SER A 201 8.85 12.72 17.30
CA SER A 201 9.17 11.59 16.42
C SER A 201 7.92 10.89 15.88
N LEU A 202 6.93 10.63 16.73
CA LEU A 202 5.66 10.04 16.32
C LEU A 202 4.89 10.96 15.39
N TRP A 203 4.87 12.27 15.67
CA TRP A 203 4.25 13.27 14.82
C TRP A 203 4.89 13.31 13.43
N SER A 204 6.22 13.26 13.35
CA SER A 204 6.94 13.23 12.08
C SER A 204 6.77 11.89 11.35
N ALA A 205 6.78 10.76 12.05
CA ALA A 205 6.55 9.43 11.45
C ALA A 205 5.13 9.27 10.87
N ASN A 206 4.17 10.05 11.39
CA ASN A 206 2.79 10.06 10.93
C ASN A 206 2.61 10.53 9.46
N ALA A 207 3.61 11.18 8.87
CA ALA A 207 3.54 11.66 7.49
C ALA A 207 3.33 10.52 6.47
N ALA A 208 4.01 9.38 6.65
CA ALA A 208 3.82 8.19 5.80
C ALA A 208 2.37 7.67 5.84
N MET A 209 1.78 7.60 7.04
CA MET A 209 0.42 7.10 7.21
C MET A 209 -0.62 8.07 6.61
N LYS A 210 -0.41 9.39 6.75
CA LYS A 210 -1.25 10.38 6.07
C LYS A 210 -1.17 10.28 4.55
N ALA A 211 0.03 10.09 4.01
CA ALA A 211 0.21 9.88 2.57
C ALA A 211 -0.52 8.60 2.10
N MET A 212 -0.49 7.52 2.89
CA MET A 212 -1.27 6.31 2.60
C MET A 212 -2.78 6.56 2.66
N PHE A 213 -3.27 7.34 3.64
CA PHE A 213 -4.70 7.68 3.72
C PHE A 213 -5.15 8.52 2.54
N ASP A 214 -4.34 9.49 2.12
CA ASP A 214 -4.59 10.33 0.95
C ASP A 214 -4.61 9.48 -0.33
N ALA A 215 -3.64 8.58 -0.49
CA ALA A 215 -3.62 7.64 -1.60
C ALA A 215 -4.84 6.71 -1.63
N LEU A 216 -5.31 6.25 -0.47
CA LEU A 216 -6.53 5.46 -0.38
C LEU A 216 -7.78 6.32 -0.64
N ASN A 217 -7.81 7.59 -0.24
CA ASN A 217 -8.91 8.48 -0.61
C ASN A 217 -9.02 8.60 -2.14
N ILE A 218 -7.89 8.70 -2.86
CA ILE A 218 -7.86 8.70 -4.33
C ILE A 218 -8.49 7.42 -4.88
N VAL A 219 -8.01 6.24 -4.45
CA VAL A 219 -8.51 4.91 -4.88
C VAL A 219 -10.01 4.70 -4.63
N TYR A 220 -10.54 5.28 -3.55
CA TYR A 220 -11.98 5.21 -3.26
C TYR A 220 -12.78 6.37 -3.87
N GLU A 221 -12.12 7.24 -4.64
CA GLU A 221 -12.66 8.47 -5.20
C GLU A 221 -13.38 9.34 -4.16
N GLU A 222 -12.76 9.48 -2.99
CA GLU A 222 -13.24 10.24 -1.86
C GLU A 222 -12.38 11.47 -1.60
N GLU A 223 -13.03 12.56 -1.19
CA GLU A 223 -12.34 13.73 -0.66
C GLU A 223 -12.18 13.62 0.86
N GLU A 224 -11.09 14.18 1.39
CA GLU A 224 -10.85 14.20 2.83
C GLU A 224 -11.81 15.15 3.56
N LYS A 225 -12.88 14.59 4.14
CA LYS A 225 -13.91 15.33 4.88
C LYS A 225 -13.62 15.46 6.38
N ARG A 226 -12.62 14.75 6.93
CA ARG A 226 -12.30 14.78 8.36
C ARG A 226 -11.63 16.10 8.71
N SER A 227 -11.93 16.62 9.91
CA SER A 227 -11.21 17.77 10.45
C SER A 227 -9.73 17.42 10.63
N PHE A 228 -8.86 18.44 10.61
CA PHE A 228 -7.42 18.28 10.83
C PHE A 228 -7.12 17.44 12.09
N ILE A 229 -7.83 17.69 13.18
CA ILE A 229 -7.64 16.97 14.45
C ILE A 229 -8.01 15.48 14.30
N MET A 230 -9.16 15.17 13.69
CA MET A 230 -9.63 13.79 13.54
C MET A 230 -8.75 12.99 12.58
N LEU A 231 -8.29 13.60 11.48
CA LEU A 231 -7.33 12.98 10.56
C LEU A 231 -6.03 12.63 11.29
N ASN A 232 -5.45 13.59 12.01
CA ASN A 232 -4.21 13.38 12.76
C ASN A 232 -4.36 12.31 13.84
N LEU A 233 -5.46 12.30 14.58
CA LEU A 233 -5.69 11.30 15.63
C LEU A 233 -5.77 9.89 15.04
N ARG A 234 -6.50 9.71 13.93
CA ARG A 234 -6.62 8.42 13.25
C ARG A 234 -5.28 7.98 12.66
N SER A 235 -4.61 8.85 11.91
CA SER A 235 -3.35 8.48 11.27
C SER A 235 -2.29 8.16 12.32
N LEU A 236 -2.23 8.92 13.43
CA LEU A 236 -1.32 8.65 14.54
C LEU A 236 -1.63 7.32 15.25
N THR A 237 -2.91 6.97 15.41
CA THR A 237 -3.33 5.67 15.94
C THR A 237 -2.80 4.53 15.07
N PHE A 238 -2.89 4.66 13.74
CA PHE A 238 -2.33 3.68 12.81
C PHE A 238 -0.81 3.64 12.84
N THR A 239 -0.13 4.79 12.94
CA THR A 239 1.33 4.85 13.10
C THR A 239 1.79 4.16 14.38
N ILE A 240 1.15 4.44 15.52
CA ILE A 240 1.46 3.79 16.81
C ILE A 240 1.16 2.30 16.72
N GLY A 241 0.02 1.91 16.13
CA GLY A 241 -0.33 0.51 15.91
C GLY A 241 0.71 -0.24 15.06
N ALA A 242 1.20 0.38 13.98
CA ALA A 242 2.26 -0.17 13.14
C ALA A 242 3.60 -0.29 13.88
N LEU A 243 3.95 0.68 14.73
CA LEU A 243 5.14 0.62 15.59
C LEU A 243 5.04 -0.50 16.62
N ILE A 244 3.90 -0.62 17.31
CA ILE A 244 3.66 -1.72 18.27
C ILE A 244 3.73 -3.06 17.54
N PHE A 245 3.09 -3.19 16.38
CA PHE A 245 3.18 -4.39 15.56
C PHE A 245 4.63 -4.72 15.20
N THR A 246 5.42 -3.73 14.77
CA THR A 246 6.83 -3.93 14.41
C THR A 246 7.64 -4.41 15.62
N ILE A 247 7.44 -3.81 16.80
CA ILE A 247 8.09 -4.23 18.05
C ILE A 247 7.72 -5.68 18.37
N LEU A 248 6.42 -6.01 18.42
CA LEU A 248 5.94 -7.34 18.73
C LEU A 248 6.42 -8.39 17.71
N ALA A 249 6.43 -8.05 16.42
CA ALA A 249 6.93 -8.91 15.37
C ALA A 249 8.42 -9.18 15.56
N LEU A 250 9.25 -8.15 15.74
CA LEU A 250 10.70 -8.32 15.97
C LEU A 250 10.99 -9.12 17.26
N THR A 251 10.31 -8.80 18.36
CA THR A 251 10.42 -9.57 19.61
C THR A 251 10.00 -11.02 19.40
N GLY A 252 8.88 -11.27 18.73
CA GLY A 252 8.45 -12.64 18.42
C GLY A 252 9.41 -13.37 17.49
N ILE A 253 10.08 -12.66 16.59
CA ILE A 253 11.05 -13.26 15.68
C ILE A 253 12.33 -13.69 16.41
N VAL A 254 12.82 -12.86 17.34
CA VAL A 254 14.12 -13.00 17.99
C VAL A 254 14.04 -13.72 19.34
N VAL A 255 13.06 -13.39 20.18
CA VAL A 255 13.01 -13.80 21.59
C VAL A 255 12.27 -15.13 21.78
N LEU A 256 11.17 -15.38 21.06
CA LEU A 256 10.41 -16.62 21.20
C LEU A 256 11.26 -17.89 21.02
N PRO A 257 12.16 -18.00 20.01
CA PRO A 257 13.02 -19.17 19.87
C PRO A 257 13.89 -19.42 21.11
N VAL A 258 14.46 -18.35 21.68
CA VAL A 258 15.33 -18.42 22.86
C VAL A 258 14.54 -18.90 24.08
N VAL A 259 13.35 -18.35 24.31
CA VAL A 259 12.48 -18.76 25.42
C VAL A 259 12.10 -20.24 25.31
N PHE A 260 11.75 -20.73 24.12
CA PHE A 260 11.40 -22.15 23.95
C PHE A 260 12.56 -23.10 24.21
N THR A 261 13.80 -22.70 23.88
CA THR A 261 14.99 -23.48 24.24
C THR A 261 15.22 -23.53 25.76
N PHE A 262 14.96 -22.44 26.49
CA PHE A 262 15.10 -22.41 27.95
C PHE A 262 14.01 -23.20 28.70
N VAL A 263 12.78 -23.20 28.19
CA VAL A 263 11.63 -23.90 28.82
C VAL A 263 11.61 -25.40 28.50
N GLY A 264 12.56 -25.90 27.70
CA GLY A 264 12.67 -27.33 27.36
C GLY A 264 11.64 -27.81 26.35
N LEU A 265 11.02 -26.91 25.58
CA LEU A 265 10.03 -27.22 24.54
C LEU A 265 10.68 -27.57 23.18
N SER A 266 11.91 -28.09 23.19
CA SER A 266 12.74 -28.32 21.99
C SER A 266 12.02 -29.12 20.90
N ASP A 267 11.25 -30.14 21.30
CA ASP A 267 10.61 -31.07 20.36
C ASP A 267 9.41 -30.45 19.65
N THR A 268 8.81 -29.42 20.24
CA THR A 268 7.70 -28.62 19.64
C THR A 268 8.16 -27.27 19.09
N ALA A 269 9.41 -26.88 19.33
CA ALA A 269 9.94 -25.58 18.95
C ALA A 269 9.89 -25.36 17.42
N TRP A 270 10.07 -26.41 16.62
CA TRP A 270 9.97 -26.34 15.16
C TRP A 270 8.55 -26.02 14.69
N LEU A 271 7.52 -26.58 15.34
CA LEU A 271 6.11 -26.34 15.00
C LEU A 271 5.73 -24.90 15.33
N ILE A 272 6.17 -24.37 16.47
CA ILE A 272 5.91 -22.98 16.86
C ILE A 272 6.68 -22.02 15.95
N ALA A 273 7.93 -22.34 15.59
CA ALA A 273 8.70 -21.58 14.61
C ALA A 273 8.00 -21.52 13.24
N LEU A 274 7.35 -22.62 12.83
CA LEU A 274 6.56 -22.68 11.61
C LEU A 274 5.26 -21.86 11.72
N LEU A 275 4.51 -22.00 12.81
CA LEU A 275 3.24 -21.29 13.06
C LEU A 275 3.40 -19.76 13.19
N ARG A 276 4.62 -19.28 13.48
CA ARG A 276 4.94 -17.84 13.53
C ARG A 276 4.59 -17.11 12.22
N TRP A 277 4.89 -17.71 11.08
CA TRP A 277 4.69 -17.05 9.77
C TRP A 277 3.21 -16.90 9.42
N PRO A 278 2.35 -17.93 9.52
CA PRO A 278 0.91 -17.76 9.42
C PRO A 278 0.33 -16.77 10.42
N ALA A 279 0.79 -16.77 11.68
CA ALA A 279 0.31 -15.83 12.69
C ALA A 279 0.62 -14.37 12.30
N LEU A 280 1.86 -14.08 11.87
CA LEU A 280 2.22 -12.76 11.36
C LEU A 280 1.40 -12.37 10.13
N LEU A 281 1.18 -13.30 9.21
CA LEU A 281 0.34 -13.07 8.03
C LEU A 281 -1.09 -12.68 8.44
N VAL A 282 -1.71 -13.40 9.38
CA VAL A 282 -3.06 -13.07 9.88
C VAL A 282 -3.10 -11.66 10.47
N VAL A 283 -2.07 -11.26 11.24
CA VAL A 283 -2.00 -9.90 11.80
C VAL A 283 -1.84 -8.85 10.69
N VAL A 284 -1.01 -9.11 9.67
CA VAL A 284 -0.86 -8.23 8.51
C VAL A 284 -2.17 -8.10 7.74
N LEU A 285 -2.87 -9.21 7.47
CA LEU A 285 -4.18 -9.20 6.80
C LEU A 285 -5.23 -8.43 7.61
N GLY A 286 -5.22 -8.59 8.95
CA GLY A 286 -6.05 -7.79 9.85
C GLY A 286 -5.70 -6.31 9.81
N GLY A 287 -4.40 -5.96 9.78
CA GLY A 287 -3.90 -4.60 9.64
C GLY A 287 -4.31 -3.94 8.32
N LEU A 288 -4.21 -4.64 7.20
CA LEU A 288 -4.69 -4.18 5.89
C LEU A 288 -6.21 -4.00 5.89
N SER A 289 -6.96 -4.93 6.48
CA SER A 289 -8.41 -4.82 6.61
C SER A 289 -8.83 -3.60 7.44
N LEU A 290 -8.10 -3.32 8.53
CA LEU A 290 -8.27 -2.10 9.33
C LEU A 290 -7.96 -0.85 8.51
N LEU A 291 -6.86 -0.88 7.76
CA LEU A 291 -6.42 0.23 6.92
C LEU A 291 -7.48 0.56 5.85
N TYR A 292 -8.02 -0.43 5.13
CA TYR A 292 -9.07 -0.20 4.13
C TYR A 292 -10.41 0.23 4.74
N ARG A 293 -10.69 -0.16 5.98
CA ARG A 293 -11.93 0.21 6.67
C ARG A 293 -11.91 1.62 7.27
N TYR A 294 -10.77 2.07 7.77
CA TYR A 294 -10.65 3.32 8.54
C TYR A 294 -9.74 4.38 7.92
N GLY A 295 -8.92 3.99 6.94
CA GLY A 295 -8.05 4.86 6.16
C GLY A 295 -8.84 5.86 5.32
N PRO A 296 -9.69 5.41 4.37
CA PRO A 296 -10.50 6.30 3.54
C PRO A 296 -11.50 7.16 4.34
N SER A 297 -11.81 8.36 3.85
CA SER A 297 -12.72 9.34 4.47
C SER A 297 -14.20 9.12 4.09
N ARG A 298 -14.71 7.92 4.33
CA ARG A 298 -16.09 7.51 3.99
C ARG A 298 -16.80 6.76 5.12
N GLU A 299 -18.09 6.50 4.92
CA GLU A 299 -18.85 5.61 5.81
C GLU A 299 -18.25 4.20 5.81
N ARG A 300 -18.24 3.55 6.96
CA ARG A 300 -17.40 2.35 7.15
C ARG A 300 -17.98 1.18 6.34
N PRO A 301 -17.19 0.49 5.50
CA PRO A 301 -17.66 -0.72 4.83
C PRO A 301 -17.82 -1.87 5.82
N ARG A 302 -18.66 -2.86 5.54
CA ARG A 302 -18.75 -4.11 6.31
C ARG A 302 -17.46 -4.93 6.11
N TRP A 303 -17.03 -5.68 7.13
CA TRP A 303 -15.77 -6.45 7.10
C TRP A 303 -15.62 -7.39 5.90
N ARG A 304 -16.73 -7.98 5.45
CA ARG A 304 -16.75 -8.88 4.30
C ARG A 304 -16.29 -8.22 2.98
N TRP A 305 -16.50 -6.92 2.82
CA TRP A 305 -16.15 -6.19 1.60
C TRP A 305 -14.70 -5.73 1.56
N VAL A 306 -14.07 -5.51 2.73
CA VAL A 306 -12.65 -5.11 2.80
C VAL A 306 -11.68 -6.29 2.89
N GLY A 307 -12.15 -7.45 3.34
CA GLY A 307 -11.30 -8.62 3.59
C GLY A 307 -10.70 -9.22 2.31
N VAL A 308 -11.42 -9.18 1.19
CA VAL A 308 -10.95 -9.79 -0.08
C VAL A 308 -9.75 -9.03 -0.64
N GLY A 309 -9.83 -7.70 -0.74
CA GLY A 309 -8.69 -6.87 -1.16
C GLY A 309 -7.52 -6.97 -0.18
N GLY A 310 -7.79 -7.12 1.12
CA GLY A 310 -6.75 -7.42 2.13
C GLY A 310 -6.03 -8.74 1.86
N ALA A 311 -6.77 -9.81 1.56
CA ALA A 311 -6.22 -11.10 1.22
C ALA A 311 -5.41 -11.06 -0.10
N VAL A 312 -5.95 -10.42 -1.14
CA VAL A 312 -5.25 -10.27 -2.42
C VAL A 312 -3.97 -9.47 -2.25
N ALA A 313 -4.01 -8.33 -1.55
CA ALA A 313 -2.83 -7.53 -1.25
C ALA A 313 -1.79 -8.33 -0.44
N GLY A 314 -2.21 -9.08 0.58
CA GLY A 314 -1.31 -9.92 1.36
C GLY A 314 -0.63 -11.02 0.52
N LEU A 315 -1.38 -11.70 -0.34
CA LEU A 315 -0.83 -12.73 -1.24
C LEU A 315 0.13 -12.15 -2.28
N LEU A 316 -0.25 -11.03 -2.91
CA LEU A 316 0.62 -10.32 -3.86
C LEU A 316 1.86 -9.79 -3.17
N TRP A 317 1.75 -9.30 -1.93
CA TRP A 317 2.88 -8.83 -1.15
C TRP A 317 3.86 -9.95 -0.84
N LEU A 318 3.38 -11.14 -0.45
CA LEU A 318 4.23 -12.32 -0.27
C LEU A 318 4.92 -12.74 -1.58
N ALA A 319 4.17 -12.80 -2.68
CA ALA A 319 4.74 -13.11 -4.00
C ALA A 319 5.80 -12.10 -4.40
N ALA A 320 5.54 -10.80 -4.19
CA ALA A 320 6.49 -9.73 -4.42
C ALA A 320 7.71 -9.82 -3.50
N SER A 321 7.56 -10.19 -2.22
CA SER A 321 8.70 -10.41 -1.30
C SER A 321 9.61 -11.52 -1.81
N ILE A 322 9.05 -12.63 -2.29
CA ILE A 322 9.82 -13.76 -2.84
C ILE A 322 10.55 -13.31 -4.11
N LEU A 323 9.83 -12.66 -5.03
CA LEU A 323 10.39 -12.19 -6.29
C LEU A 323 11.46 -11.12 -6.08
N PHE A 324 11.23 -10.19 -5.15
CA PHE A 324 12.18 -9.14 -4.80
C PHE A 324 13.42 -9.71 -4.11
N SER A 325 13.26 -10.73 -3.25
CA SER A 325 14.41 -11.43 -2.65
C SER A 325 15.26 -12.12 -3.72
N TRP A 326 14.61 -12.80 -4.69
CA TRP A 326 15.30 -13.38 -5.85
C TRP A 326 16.02 -12.31 -6.69
N TYR A 327 15.35 -11.20 -6.97
CA TYR A 327 15.93 -10.05 -7.68
C TYR A 327 17.17 -9.54 -6.95
N VAL A 328 17.08 -9.17 -5.68
CA VAL A 328 18.22 -8.63 -4.90
C VAL A 328 19.37 -9.65 -4.82
N SER A 329 19.08 -10.94 -4.66
CA SER A 329 20.11 -11.99 -4.63
C SER A 329 20.86 -12.14 -5.97
N SER A 330 20.17 -11.92 -7.09
CA SER A 330 20.75 -11.93 -8.43
C SER A 330 21.50 -10.63 -8.75
N PHE A 331 21.14 -9.54 -8.06
CA PHE A 331 21.75 -8.20 -8.17
C PHE A 331 23.02 -8.01 -7.35
N GLY A 332 23.52 -9.04 -6.64
CA GLY A 332 24.74 -8.98 -5.82
C GLY A 332 25.97 -8.38 -6.52
N ASN A 333 26.07 -8.53 -7.85
CA ASN A 333 27.17 -7.97 -8.65
C ASN A 333 27.03 -6.46 -8.96
N TYR A 334 25.84 -5.86 -8.88
CA TYR A 334 25.65 -4.40 -9.04
C TYR A 334 25.97 -3.62 -7.76
N ASN A 335 25.87 -4.28 -6.59
CA ASN A 335 26.20 -3.69 -5.28
C ASN A 335 27.70 -3.36 -5.16
N GLU A 336 28.57 -4.03 -5.94
CA GLU A 336 30.00 -3.72 -6.04
C GLU A 336 30.28 -2.36 -6.70
N THR A 337 29.39 -1.91 -7.60
CA THR A 337 29.56 -0.65 -8.33
C THR A 337 28.90 0.54 -7.62
N TYR A 338 27.73 0.32 -7.00
CA TYR A 338 26.92 1.40 -6.41
C TYR A 338 26.90 1.41 -4.87
N GLY A 339 27.43 0.37 -4.20
CA GLY A 339 27.54 0.31 -2.74
C GLY A 339 26.24 0.66 -2.01
N SER A 340 26.33 1.56 -1.02
CA SER A 340 25.18 2.01 -0.21
C SER A 340 24.05 2.66 -1.02
N LEU A 341 24.35 3.24 -2.19
CA LEU A 341 23.33 3.83 -3.06
C LEU A 341 22.44 2.75 -3.68
N GLY A 342 23.01 1.60 -4.06
CA GLY A 342 22.25 0.46 -4.56
C GLY A 342 21.26 -0.08 -3.53
N ALA A 343 21.69 -0.19 -2.27
CA ALA A 343 20.83 -0.58 -1.16
C ALA A 343 19.67 0.39 -0.93
N ALA A 344 19.93 1.70 -1.00
CA ALA A 344 18.89 2.73 -0.89
C ALA A 344 17.85 2.61 -2.02
N ILE A 345 18.30 2.52 -3.28
CA ILE A 345 17.41 2.37 -4.44
C ILE A 345 16.58 1.08 -4.33
N GLY A 346 17.18 -0.03 -3.93
CA GLY A 346 16.48 -1.28 -3.69
C GLY A 346 15.38 -1.12 -2.63
N PHE A 347 15.70 -0.49 -1.50
CA PHE A 347 14.72 -0.24 -0.43
C PHE A 347 13.58 0.69 -0.88
N MET A 348 13.88 1.75 -1.64
CA MET A 348 12.87 2.62 -2.23
C MET A 348 11.94 1.85 -3.17
N THR A 349 12.52 1.00 -4.02
CA THR A 349 11.77 0.16 -4.96
C THR A 349 10.87 -0.82 -4.21
N TRP A 350 11.37 -1.41 -3.12
CA TRP A 350 10.60 -2.32 -2.27
C TRP A 350 9.38 -1.65 -1.63
N ILE A 351 9.55 -0.45 -1.06
CA ILE A 351 8.45 0.33 -0.48
C ILE A 351 7.45 0.72 -1.57
N TRP A 352 7.94 1.10 -2.74
CA TRP A 352 7.09 1.47 -3.87
C TRP A 352 6.21 0.32 -4.33
N ILE A 353 6.79 -0.86 -4.57
CA ILE A 353 6.05 -2.08 -4.90
C ILE A 353 5.04 -2.42 -3.78
N SER A 354 5.46 -2.36 -2.52
CA SER A 354 4.58 -2.64 -1.38
C SER A 354 3.39 -1.68 -1.33
N SER A 355 3.63 -0.39 -1.53
CA SER A 355 2.58 0.64 -1.54
C SER A 355 1.63 0.45 -2.71
N THR A 356 2.14 0.13 -3.90
CA THR A 356 1.33 -0.21 -5.07
C THR A 356 0.42 -1.41 -4.80
N ILE A 357 0.93 -2.47 -4.18
CA ILE A 357 0.14 -3.66 -3.84
C ILE A 357 -0.98 -3.33 -2.84
N VAL A 358 -0.68 -2.50 -1.83
CA VAL A 358 -1.69 -2.05 -0.87
C VAL A 358 -2.77 -1.22 -1.56
N LEU A 359 -2.41 -0.31 -2.46
CA LEU A 359 -3.40 0.49 -3.20
C LEU A 359 -4.23 -0.39 -4.16
N LEU A 360 -3.61 -1.35 -4.84
CA LEU A 360 -4.32 -2.31 -5.69
C LEU A 360 -5.34 -3.15 -4.90
N GLY A 361 -5.01 -3.56 -3.66
CA GLY A 361 -5.99 -4.20 -2.79
C GLY A 361 -7.14 -3.27 -2.38
N GLY A 362 -6.86 -1.97 -2.24
CA GLY A 362 -7.88 -0.93 -2.08
C GLY A 362 -8.80 -0.83 -3.30
N GLU A 363 -8.23 -0.84 -4.51
CA GLU A 363 -8.94 -0.77 -5.79
C GLU A 363 -9.92 -1.93 -5.96
N ILE A 364 -9.46 -3.15 -5.64
CA ILE A 364 -10.31 -4.34 -5.69
C ILE A 364 -11.48 -4.20 -4.71
N ASN A 365 -11.24 -3.67 -3.51
CA ASN A 365 -12.30 -3.42 -2.53
C ASN A 365 -13.30 -2.35 -3.02
N ALA A 366 -12.79 -1.24 -3.55
CA ALA A 366 -13.59 -0.17 -4.14
C ALA A 366 -14.50 -0.71 -5.25
N GLU A 367 -13.93 -1.45 -6.20
CA GLU A 367 -14.64 -1.93 -7.38
C GLU A 367 -15.60 -3.10 -7.11
N MET A 368 -15.33 -3.93 -6.10
CA MET A 368 -16.30 -4.90 -5.60
C MET A 368 -17.53 -4.21 -5.00
N GLU A 369 -17.34 -3.14 -4.22
CA GLU A 369 -18.45 -2.38 -3.67
C GLU A 369 -19.23 -1.68 -4.79
N HIS A 370 -18.52 -1.13 -5.78
CA HIS A 370 -19.07 -0.47 -6.96
C HIS A 370 -19.86 -1.42 -7.88
N GLN A 371 -19.75 -2.74 -7.69
CA GLN A 371 -20.48 -3.73 -8.47
C GLN A 371 -21.94 -3.90 -7.99
N THR A 372 -22.23 -3.70 -6.70
CA THR A 372 -23.53 -4.04 -6.10
C THR A 372 -24.36 -2.80 -5.75
N ALA A 373 -25.67 -2.87 -5.97
CA ALA A 373 -26.63 -1.84 -5.55
C ALA A 373 -27.01 -1.98 -4.08
N ARG A 374 -26.67 -3.11 -3.43
CA ARG A 374 -26.92 -3.32 -1.99
C ARG A 374 -25.96 -2.48 -1.17
N ASP A 375 -26.44 -2.01 -0.02
CA ASP A 375 -25.64 -1.20 0.87
C ASP A 375 -24.51 -2.02 1.49
N THR A 376 -23.28 -1.68 1.11
CA THR A 376 -22.04 -2.32 1.58
C THR A 376 -21.53 -1.73 2.89
N THR A 377 -22.12 -0.61 3.33
CA THR A 377 -21.70 0.14 4.52
C THR A 377 -22.31 -0.41 5.81
N THR A 378 -21.79 0.06 6.95
CA THR A 378 -22.34 -0.26 8.26
C THR A 378 -23.50 0.65 8.63
N GLY A 379 -24.47 0.10 9.37
CA GLY A 379 -25.65 0.83 9.83
C GLY A 379 -26.93 0.30 9.20
N PRO A 380 -28.07 1.01 9.41
CA PRO A 380 -29.32 0.68 8.73
C PRO A 380 -29.17 0.90 7.22
N GLU A 381 -29.82 0.05 6.41
CA GLU A 381 -29.73 0.14 4.95
C GLU A 381 -30.21 1.51 4.45
N ARG A 382 -29.40 2.15 3.61
CA ARG A 382 -29.73 3.41 2.96
C ARG A 382 -29.81 3.26 1.44
N PRO A 383 -30.65 4.07 0.77
CA PRO A 383 -30.64 4.13 -0.69
C PRO A 383 -29.29 4.67 -1.21
N MET A 384 -28.95 4.33 -2.45
CA MET A 384 -27.78 4.89 -3.14
C MET A 384 -27.87 6.43 -3.19
N GLY A 385 -26.75 7.10 -2.96
CA GLY A 385 -26.63 8.56 -2.83
C GLY A 385 -26.69 9.07 -1.38
N ALA A 386 -27.10 8.24 -0.41
CA ALA A 386 -27.23 8.61 1.00
C ALA A 386 -26.29 7.82 1.93
N ARG A 387 -25.44 6.95 1.39
CA ARG A 387 -24.54 6.07 2.18
C ARG A 387 -23.25 6.79 2.59
N ARG A 388 -22.95 7.96 1.99
CA ARG A 388 -21.73 8.76 2.25
C ARG A 388 -20.46 7.97 1.93
N ALA A 389 -20.52 7.18 0.86
CA ALA A 389 -19.43 6.39 0.33
C ALA A 389 -19.63 6.25 -1.18
N ARG A 390 -18.78 6.90 -2.00
CA ARG A 390 -18.98 7.03 -3.44
C ARG A 390 -19.19 5.67 -4.12
N MET A 391 -18.28 4.73 -3.88
CA MET A 391 -18.38 3.37 -4.45
C MET A 391 -19.61 2.57 -3.98
N ALA A 392 -20.24 2.95 -2.87
CA ALA A 392 -21.50 2.34 -2.45
C ALA A 392 -22.72 3.14 -2.94
N ASP A 393 -22.53 4.40 -3.36
CA ASP A 393 -23.58 5.32 -3.81
C ASP A 393 -23.74 5.35 -5.35
N THR A 394 -22.80 4.75 -6.08
CA THR A 394 -22.82 4.61 -7.54
C THR A 394 -22.70 3.16 -7.98
N LEU A 395 -22.93 2.89 -9.27
CA LEU A 395 -22.69 1.59 -9.90
C LEU A 395 -21.69 1.70 -11.04
N GLY A 396 -20.70 0.81 -11.04
CA GLY A 396 -19.71 0.74 -12.10
C GLY A 396 -20.36 0.25 -13.39
N ALA A 397 -20.06 0.92 -14.50
CA ALA A 397 -20.51 0.49 -15.81
C ALA A 397 -19.94 -0.89 -16.15
N VAL A 398 -20.61 -1.57 -17.09
CA VAL A 398 -20.06 -2.76 -17.72
C VAL A 398 -18.82 -2.37 -18.53
N ALA A 399 -17.76 -3.14 -18.34
CA ALA A 399 -16.47 -2.91 -18.98
C ALA A 399 -16.36 -3.57 -20.37
#